data_AF-A0A819ZEL3-F1
#
_entry.id   AF-A0A819ZEL3-F1
#
_cell.length_a   1.000
_cell.length_b   1.000
_cell.length_c   1.000
_cell.angle_alpha   90.00
_cell.angle_beta   90.00
_cell.angle_gamma   90.00
#
_symmetry.space_group_name_H-M   'P 1'
#
loop_
_entity.id
_entity.type
_entity.pdbx_description
1 polymer ?
#
loop_
_entity_poly.entity_id
_entity_poly.type
_entity_poly.pdbx_seq_one_letter_code
_entity_poly.pdbx_strand_id
1 'polypeptide(L)'
;GAIVTKMWGHENLVAGASLGDLYTNNLRSILCEFTTSGTSNTDVETLTYELQYAYPDNPNGTPIVIKNTLSLKFVEDESLVMDIDPRVKMMYATQTVADMDKQIAQLVSDGRRKEAIALVDEQIILLKDVEKFDDEKKMIALLLQMTIRMQNKLKDETIDRKVLAQGYKHQAHLKEECDEDDMGFGLFD
;
A
#
# COMPACT_ATOMS: atom_id res chain seq x y z
N GLY A 1 -23.30 -1.73 -4.41
CA GLY A 1 -22.02 -2.26 -4.92
C GLY A 1 -20.90 -1.34 -4.46
N ALA A 2 -19.72 -1.89 -4.23
CA ALA A 2 -18.57 -1.11 -3.80
C ALA A 2 -18.06 -0.18 -4.91
N ILE A 3 -17.44 0.92 -4.50
CA ILE A 3 -16.69 1.84 -5.36
C ILE A 3 -15.22 1.69 -4.99
N VAL A 4 -14.42 1.15 -5.91
CA VAL A 4 -12.95 1.13 -5.76
C VAL A 4 -12.44 2.56 -5.82
N THR A 5 -11.81 3.01 -4.74
CA THR A 5 -11.26 4.37 -4.60
C THR A 5 -9.79 4.42 -4.94
N LYS A 6 -9.07 3.30 -4.79
CA LYS A 6 -7.63 3.22 -5.04
C LYS A 6 -7.15 1.81 -5.34
N MET A 7 -6.17 1.69 -6.22
CA MET A 7 -5.31 0.51 -6.35
C MET A 7 -3.86 0.99 -6.27
N TRP A 8 -3.13 0.51 -5.28
CA TRP A 8 -1.72 0.90 -5.15
C TRP A 8 -0.91 0.30 -6.30
N GLY A 9 0.02 1.08 -6.85
CA GLY A 9 0.79 0.70 -8.05
C GLY A 9 0.07 0.97 -9.38
N HIS A 10 -1.24 1.29 -9.39
CA HIS A 10 -2.02 1.42 -10.62
C HIS A 10 -2.94 2.65 -10.62
N GLU A 11 -2.64 3.62 -11.48
CA GLU A 11 -3.39 4.88 -11.55
C GLU A 11 -4.73 4.75 -12.29
N ASN A 12 -4.83 3.81 -13.24
CA ASN A 12 -6.02 3.64 -14.06
C ASN A 12 -6.96 2.58 -13.46
N LEU A 13 -7.85 3.01 -12.57
CA LEU A 13 -8.83 2.13 -11.92
C LEU A 13 -9.79 1.46 -12.91
N VAL A 14 -10.07 2.09 -14.06
CA VAL A 14 -10.97 1.56 -15.08
C VAL A 14 -10.32 0.41 -15.87
N ALA A 15 -9.01 0.51 -16.12
CA ALA A 15 -8.25 -0.54 -16.82
C ALA A 15 -7.89 -1.72 -15.90
N GLY A 16 -7.96 -1.55 -14.58
CA GLY A 16 -7.53 -2.56 -13.62
C GLY A 16 -6.02 -2.50 -13.35
N ALA A 17 -5.49 -3.59 -12.79
CA ALA A 17 -4.08 -3.77 -12.50
C ALA A 17 -3.43 -4.66 -13.57
N SER A 18 -2.30 -4.23 -14.12
CA SER A 18 -1.47 -5.07 -15.00
C SER A 18 -0.38 -5.72 -14.16
N LEU A 19 -0.33 -7.06 -14.15
CA LEU A 19 0.58 -7.84 -13.31
C LEU A 19 1.85 -8.32 -14.04
N GLY A 20 1.93 -8.09 -15.36
CA GLY A 20 3.00 -8.64 -16.21
C GLY A 20 2.99 -10.16 -16.25
N ASP A 21 4.16 -10.74 -16.52
CA ASP A 21 4.33 -12.19 -16.59
C ASP A 21 4.30 -12.86 -15.20
N LEU A 22 3.40 -13.83 -15.04
CA LEU A 22 3.27 -14.65 -13.84
C LEU A 22 4.05 -15.96 -13.98
N TYR A 23 4.89 -16.27 -12.99
CA TYR A 23 5.69 -17.49 -12.92
C TYR A 23 5.29 -18.31 -11.69
N THR A 24 5.58 -19.62 -11.69
CA THR A 24 5.16 -20.54 -10.61
C THR A 24 5.66 -20.16 -9.21
N ASN A 25 6.78 -19.43 -9.14
CA ASN A 25 7.38 -18.96 -7.88
C ASN A 25 7.19 -17.46 -7.66
N ASN A 26 6.36 -16.82 -8.47
CA ASN A 26 6.13 -15.38 -8.44
C ASN A 26 4.75 -15.08 -7.87
N LEU A 27 4.70 -14.74 -6.57
CA LEU A 27 3.49 -14.25 -5.95
C LEU A 27 3.38 -12.74 -6.19
N ARG A 28 2.28 -12.31 -6.79
CA ARG A 28 1.92 -10.89 -6.93
C ARG A 28 0.74 -10.56 -6.04
N SER A 29 0.77 -9.39 -5.42
CA SER A 29 -0.29 -8.91 -4.53
C SER A 29 -0.83 -7.58 -5.05
N ILE A 30 -2.14 -7.48 -5.16
CA ILE A 30 -2.82 -6.20 -5.42
C ILE A 30 -3.52 -5.77 -4.14
N LEU A 31 -3.18 -4.57 -3.68
CA LEU A 31 -3.94 -3.90 -2.63
C LEU A 31 -4.93 -2.92 -3.28
N CYS A 32 -6.20 -3.09 -2.96
CA CYS A 32 -7.25 -2.17 -3.36
C CYS A 32 -7.95 -1.57 -2.14
N GLU A 33 -8.30 -0.30 -2.25
CA GLU A 33 -9.22 0.38 -1.34
C GLU A 33 -10.56 0.52 -2.05
N PHE A 34 -11.64 0.24 -1.33
CA PHE A 34 -12.98 0.46 -1.81
C PHE A 34 -13.88 0.92 -0.69
N THR A 35 -14.92 1.66 -1.06
CA THR A 35 -15.99 2.07 -0.17
C THR A 35 -17.26 1.35 -0.56
N THR A 36 -18.05 0.94 0.43
CA THR A 36 -19.34 0.33 0.19
C THR A 36 -20.33 0.76 1.26
N SER A 37 -21.60 0.80 0.90
CA SER A 37 -22.70 0.95 1.84
C SER A 37 -23.41 -0.40 1.96
N GLY A 38 -23.95 -0.66 3.14
CA GLY A 38 -24.71 -1.87 3.41
C GLY A 38 -25.74 -1.65 4.50
N THR A 39 -26.72 -2.53 4.53
CA THR A 39 -27.74 -2.60 5.57
C THR A 39 -27.42 -3.74 6.52
N SER A 40 -27.61 -3.52 7.83
CA SER A 40 -27.32 -4.49 8.88
C SER A 40 -27.92 -5.88 8.60
N ASN A 41 -27.20 -6.93 8.97
CA ASN A 41 -27.64 -8.32 9.03
C ASN A 41 -27.95 -9.02 7.69
N THR A 42 -27.42 -8.50 6.58
CA THR A 42 -27.48 -9.19 5.28
C THR A 42 -26.08 -9.36 4.70
N ASP A 43 -25.81 -10.55 4.14
CA ASP A 43 -24.63 -10.76 3.31
C ASP A 43 -24.85 -10.06 1.96
N VAL A 44 -23.95 -9.15 1.61
CA VAL A 44 -24.03 -8.37 0.38
C VAL A 44 -22.81 -8.67 -0.46
N GLU A 45 -23.03 -9.17 -1.68
CA GLU A 45 -22.00 -9.22 -2.71
C GLU A 45 -21.51 -7.80 -2.98
N THR A 46 -20.30 -7.52 -2.54
CA THR A 46 -19.80 -6.16 -2.38
C THR A 46 -18.88 -5.79 -3.53
N LEU A 47 -17.93 -6.68 -3.87
CA LEU A 47 -16.94 -6.46 -4.91
C LEU A 47 -16.80 -7.73 -5.74
N THR A 48 -16.74 -7.58 -7.06
CA THR A 48 -16.38 -8.66 -7.97
C THR A 48 -15.05 -8.30 -8.61
N TYR A 49 -14.13 -9.25 -8.67
CA TYR A 49 -12.83 -9.08 -9.30
C TYR A 49 -12.54 -10.22 -10.26
N GLU A 50 -11.76 -9.89 -11.28
CA GLU A 50 -11.44 -10.75 -12.39
C GLU A 50 -9.93 -10.75 -12.61
N LEU A 51 -9.33 -11.93 -12.69
CA LEU A 51 -7.97 -12.12 -13.17
C LEU A 51 -8.05 -12.70 -14.58
N GLN A 52 -7.51 -11.96 -15.53
CA GLN A 52 -7.41 -12.35 -16.93
C GLN A 52 -5.95 -12.58 -17.31
N TYR A 53 -5.63 -13.72 -17.92
CA TYR A 53 -4.27 -14.02 -18.40
C TYR A 53 -4.30 -14.86 -19.69
N ALA A 54 -3.23 -14.77 -20.48
CA ALA A 54 -3.00 -15.63 -21.63
C ALA A 54 -1.91 -16.65 -21.30
N TYR A 55 -1.94 -17.82 -21.94
CA TYR A 55 -0.80 -18.74 -21.84
C TYR A 55 0.40 -18.23 -22.65
N PRO A 56 1.63 -18.43 -22.19
CA PRO A 56 2.83 -17.97 -22.90
C PRO A 56 2.98 -18.54 -24.32
N ASP A 57 2.50 -19.76 -24.54
CA ASP A 57 2.53 -20.45 -25.84
C ASP A 57 1.40 -20.01 -26.79
N ASN A 58 0.44 -19.23 -26.31
CA ASN A 58 -0.66 -18.68 -27.10
C ASN A 58 -1.08 -17.28 -26.62
N PRO A 59 -0.22 -16.26 -26.76
CA PRO A 59 -0.47 -14.91 -26.25
C PRO A 59 -1.64 -14.20 -26.94
N ASN A 60 -1.96 -14.59 -28.18
CA ASN A 60 -3.09 -14.04 -28.95
C ASN A 60 -4.35 -14.92 -28.87
N GLY A 61 -4.35 -15.94 -28.02
CA GLY A 61 -5.48 -16.84 -27.81
C GLY A 61 -6.61 -16.21 -27.01
N THR A 62 -7.70 -16.96 -26.84
CA THR A 62 -8.77 -16.57 -25.89
C THR A 62 -8.18 -16.57 -24.48
N PRO A 63 -8.25 -15.45 -23.76
CA PRO A 63 -7.68 -15.34 -22.43
C PRO A 63 -8.46 -16.20 -21.43
N ILE A 64 -7.75 -16.76 -20.46
CA ILE A 64 -8.37 -17.39 -19.30
C ILE A 64 -8.84 -16.30 -18.35
N VAL A 65 -10.06 -16.47 -17.88
CA VAL A 65 -10.72 -15.56 -16.95
C VAL A 65 -11.06 -16.31 -15.68
N ILE A 66 -10.53 -15.84 -14.55
CA ILE A 66 -10.90 -16.29 -13.21
C ILE A 66 -11.69 -15.17 -12.56
N LYS A 67 -12.95 -15.44 -12.22
CA LYS A 67 -13.86 -14.48 -11.62
C LYS A 67 -14.20 -14.89 -10.18
N ASN A 68 -14.08 -13.94 -9.26
CA ASN A 68 -14.43 -14.12 -7.86
C ASN A 68 -15.27 -12.96 -7.34
N THR A 69 -16.00 -13.21 -6.27
CA THR A 69 -16.82 -12.21 -5.58
C THR A 69 -16.46 -12.19 -4.11
N LEU A 70 -16.28 -10.98 -3.57
CA LEU A 70 -16.18 -10.69 -2.16
C LEU A 70 -17.57 -10.30 -1.64
N SER A 71 -18.06 -11.07 -0.68
CA SER A 71 -19.29 -10.77 0.06
C SER A 71 -18.94 -10.25 1.45
N LEU A 72 -19.58 -9.16 1.86
CA LEU A 72 -19.43 -8.60 3.20
C LEU A 72 -20.75 -8.70 3.94
N LYS A 73 -20.64 -8.98 5.25
CA LYS A 73 -21.77 -8.91 6.18
C LYS A 73 -21.63 -7.66 7.03
N PHE A 74 -22.62 -6.79 6.98
CA PHE A 74 -22.68 -5.62 7.85
C PHE A 74 -23.33 -6.01 9.17
N VAL A 75 -22.64 -5.75 10.28
CA VAL A 75 -23.07 -6.09 11.63
C VAL A 75 -23.15 -4.83 12.48
N GLU A 76 -24.12 -4.76 13.39
CA GLU A 76 -24.24 -3.65 14.35
C GLU A 76 -23.37 -3.87 15.58
N ASP A 77 -23.08 -5.14 15.90
CA ASP A 77 -22.22 -5.53 17.00
C ASP A 77 -20.77 -5.63 16.52
N GLU A 78 -19.93 -4.71 16.99
CA GLU A 78 -18.50 -4.64 16.68
C GLU A 78 -17.76 -5.93 17.08
N SER A 79 -18.24 -6.68 18.08
CA SER A 79 -17.62 -7.94 18.49
C SER A 79 -17.75 -9.07 17.45
N LEU A 80 -18.64 -8.91 16.47
CA LEU A 80 -18.81 -9.83 15.34
C LEU A 80 -17.87 -9.52 14.18
N VAL A 81 -17.16 -8.39 14.22
CA VAL A 81 -16.13 -8.05 13.24
C VAL A 81 -14.95 -8.99 13.47
N MET A 82 -14.66 -9.84 12.48
CA MET A 82 -13.49 -10.71 12.53
C MET A 82 -12.21 -9.89 12.56
N ASP A 83 -11.17 -10.43 13.20
CA ASP A 83 -9.84 -9.85 13.13
C ASP A 83 -9.41 -9.66 11.67
N ILE A 84 -8.96 -8.46 11.34
CA ILE A 84 -8.43 -8.13 10.02
C ILE A 84 -7.16 -8.94 9.79
N ASP A 85 -7.04 -9.56 8.61
CA ASP A 85 -5.84 -10.31 8.20
C ASP A 85 -4.57 -9.44 8.41
N PRO A 86 -3.61 -9.89 9.25
CA PRO A 86 -2.39 -9.17 9.54
C PRO A 86 -1.61 -8.73 8.29
N ARG A 87 -1.63 -9.54 7.22
CA ARG A 87 -0.94 -9.24 5.96
C ARG A 87 -1.56 -8.04 5.27
N VAL A 88 -2.89 -7.93 5.27
CA VAL A 88 -3.60 -6.78 4.72
C VAL A 88 -3.30 -5.52 5.53
N LYS A 89 -3.28 -5.62 6.86
CA LYS A 89 -2.89 -4.51 7.75
C LYS A 89 -1.47 -4.00 7.48
N MET A 90 -0.49 -4.90 7.41
CA MET A 90 0.90 -4.53 7.12
C MET A 90 1.06 -3.91 5.73
N MET A 91 0.45 -4.51 4.71
CA MET A 91 0.52 -4.02 3.34
C MET A 91 -0.12 -2.62 3.23
N TYR A 92 -1.29 -2.43 3.84
CA TYR A 92 -1.96 -1.14 3.90
C TYR A 92 -1.12 -0.08 4.62
N ALA A 93 -0.54 -0.41 5.78
CA ALA A 93 0.30 0.52 6.53
C ALA A 93 1.55 0.92 5.74
N THR A 94 2.24 -0.05 5.13
CA THR A 94 3.44 0.19 4.30
C THR A 94 3.14 1.14 3.14
N GLN A 95 2.05 0.89 2.42
CA GLN A 95 1.64 1.72 1.29
C GLN A 95 1.17 3.11 1.72
N THR A 96 0.43 3.20 2.81
CA THR A 96 -0.03 4.47 3.37
C THR A 96 1.14 5.34 3.83
N VAL A 97 2.15 4.76 4.48
CA VAL A 97 3.38 5.47 4.86
C VAL A 97 4.09 6.03 3.64
N ALA A 98 4.21 5.26 2.56
CA ALA A 98 4.82 5.75 1.32
C ALA A 98 4.05 6.92 0.69
N ASP A 99 2.72 6.94 0.78
CA ASP A 99 1.92 8.08 0.34
C ASP A 99 2.06 9.30 1.27
N MET A 100 2.15 9.06 2.58
CA MET A 100 2.42 10.11 3.57
C MET A 100 3.82 10.70 3.36
N ASP A 101 4.83 9.90 2.99
CA ASP A 101 6.19 10.39 2.69
C ASP A 101 6.19 11.39 1.53
N LYS A 102 5.41 11.12 0.47
CA LYS A 102 5.23 12.07 -0.64
C LYS A 102 4.61 13.39 -0.15
N GLN A 103 3.61 13.32 0.73
CA GLN A 103 2.98 14.50 1.31
C GLN A 103 3.93 15.27 2.23
N ILE A 104 4.72 14.57 3.05
CA ILE A 104 5.75 15.15 3.93
C ILE A 104 6.80 15.86 3.09
N ALA A 105 7.29 15.24 2.01
CA ALA A 105 8.25 15.84 1.09
C ALA A 105 7.73 17.18 0.53
N GLN A 106 6.44 17.21 0.14
CA GLN A 106 5.79 18.42 -0.35
C GLN A 106 5.67 19.49 0.76
N LEU A 107 5.18 19.13 1.94
CA LEU A 107 5.06 20.05 3.09
C LEU A 107 6.41 20.65 3.50
N VAL A 108 7.49 19.86 3.47
CA VAL A 108 8.86 20.33 3.74
C VAL A 108 9.32 21.31 2.67
N SER A 109 9.09 21.00 1.40
CA SER A 109 9.40 21.88 0.27
C SER A 109 8.67 23.23 0.40
N ASP A 110 7.42 23.20 0.82
CA ASP A 110 6.58 24.39 1.04
C ASP A 110 6.92 25.15 2.33
N GLY A 111 7.86 24.65 3.13
CA GLY A 111 8.26 25.26 4.41
C GLY A 111 7.28 25.03 5.55
N ARG A 112 6.27 24.18 5.38
CA ARG A 112 5.22 23.82 6.36
C ARG A 112 5.71 22.74 7.33
N ARG A 113 6.84 23.04 7.99
CA ARG A 113 7.61 22.08 8.80
C ARG A 113 6.84 21.49 9.98
N LYS A 114 6.00 22.29 10.64
CA LYS A 114 5.17 21.81 11.77
C LYS A 114 4.15 20.77 11.33
N GLU A 115 3.55 20.98 10.16
CA GLU A 115 2.56 20.06 9.59
C GLU A 115 3.23 18.78 9.10
N ALA A 116 4.42 18.89 8.51
CA ALA A 116 5.25 17.74 8.19
C ALA A 116 5.59 16.89 9.44
N ILE A 117 5.94 17.52 10.57
CA ILE A 117 6.22 16.80 11.82
C ILE A 117 4.96 16.06 12.32
N ALA A 118 3.80 16.72 12.32
CA ALA A 118 2.54 16.10 12.72
C ALA A 118 2.21 14.88 11.85
N LEU A 119 2.40 14.98 10.54
CA LEU A 119 2.17 13.86 9.62
C LEU A 119 3.16 12.70 9.85
N VAL A 120 4.41 13.00 10.23
CA VAL A 120 5.39 11.97 10.63
C VAL A 120 5.01 11.31 11.97
N ASP A 121 4.44 12.05 12.92
CA ASP A 121 3.91 11.46 14.16
C ASP A 121 2.79 10.46 13.86
N GLU A 122 1.89 10.78 12.93
CA GLU A 122 0.85 9.86 12.45
C GLU A 122 1.45 8.62 11.78
N GLN A 123 2.49 8.75 10.94
CA GLN A 123 3.19 7.60 10.36
C GLN A 123 3.77 6.67 11.43
N ILE A 124 4.39 7.23 12.47
CA ILE A 124 4.96 6.46 13.58
C ILE A 124 3.87 5.67 14.31
N ILE A 125 2.71 6.28 14.56
CA ILE A 125 1.57 5.61 15.20
C ILE A 125 1.08 4.46 14.34
N LEU A 126 0.91 4.69 13.04
CA LEU A 126 0.46 3.67 12.08
C LEU A 126 1.43 2.47 12.03
N LEU A 127 2.74 2.72 11.94
CA LEU A 127 3.74 1.65 11.89
C LEU A 127 3.83 0.87 13.20
N LYS A 128 3.71 1.54 14.35
CA LYS A 128 3.70 0.88 15.67
C LYS A 128 2.51 -0.06 15.86
N ASP A 129 1.34 0.29 15.33
CA ASP A 129 0.14 -0.56 15.45
C ASP A 129 0.32 -1.92 14.75
N VAL A 130 1.08 -1.93 13.65
CA VAL A 130 1.32 -3.13 12.84
C VAL A 130 2.66 -3.82 13.09
N GLU A 131 3.57 -3.24 13.87
CA GLU A 131 4.91 -3.79 14.18
C GLU A 131 4.85 -5.21 14.74
N LYS A 132 3.82 -5.53 15.54
CA LYS A 132 3.63 -6.87 16.12
C LYS A 132 3.37 -7.97 15.08
N PHE A 133 3.04 -7.59 13.85
CA PHE A 133 2.77 -8.52 12.76
C PHE A 133 3.97 -8.72 11.83
N ASP A 134 5.03 -7.94 12.03
CA ASP A 134 6.24 -7.94 11.19
C ASP A 134 6.89 -9.32 11.17
N ASP A 135 7.35 -9.73 9.99
CA ASP A 135 7.93 -11.05 9.78
C ASP A 135 9.45 -11.04 10.03
N GLU A 136 10.13 -12.14 9.69
CA GLU A 136 11.59 -12.24 9.85
C GLU A 136 12.37 -11.19 9.05
N LYS A 137 11.78 -10.62 7.98
CA LYS A 137 12.40 -9.57 7.17
C LYS A 137 12.41 -8.21 7.87
N LYS A 138 11.59 -8.04 8.91
CA LYS A 138 11.55 -6.86 9.78
C LYS A 138 11.35 -5.53 9.03
N MET A 139 10.51 -5.55 7.99
CA MET A 139 10.29 -4.40 7.12
C MET A 139 9.65 -3.24 7.88
N ILE A 140 8.62 -3.52 8.70
CA ILE A 140 7.93 -2.49 9.47
C ILE A 140 8.88 -1.87 10.50
N ALA A 141 9.67 -2.69 11.20
CA ALA A 141 10.64 -2.22 12.16
C ALA A 141 11.71 -1.32 11.51
N LEU A 142 12.17 -1.67 10.31
CA LEU A 142 13.11 -0.84 9.54
C LEU A 142 12.48 0.51 9.16
N LEU A 143 11.27 0.50 8.60
CA LEU A 143 10.52 1.70 8.24
C LEU A 143 10.34 2.61 9.47
N LEU A 144 9.92 2.04 10.60
CA LEU A 144 9.73 2.77 11.85
C LEU A 144 11.03 3.46 12.31
N GLN A 145 12.17 2.77 12.27
CA GLN A 145 13.46 3.36 12.60
C GLN A 145 13.84 4.50 11.66
N MET A 146 13.61 4.34 10.36
CA MET A 146 13.85 5.38 9.36
C MET A 146 12.96 6.61 9.61
N THR A 147 11.66 6.41 9.82
CA THR A 147 10.69 7.46 10.11
C THR A 147 11.07 8.25 11.37
N ILE A 148 11.45 7.58 12.46
CA ILE A 148 11.89 8.24 13.70
C ILE A 148 13.16 9.08 13.46
N ARG A 149 14.15 8.55 12.73
CA ARG A 149 15.37 9.30 12.40
C ARG A 149 15.04 10.53 11.56
N MET A 150 14.17 10.39 10.58
CA MET A 150 13.75 11.48 9.72
C MET A 150 12.95 12.53 10.48
N GLN A 151 12.11 12.13 11.44
CA GLN A 151 11.44 13.06 12.34
C GLN A 151 12.43 13.93 13.14
N ASN A 152 13.50 13.32 13.67
CA ASN A 152 14.52 14.05 14.43
C ASN A 152 15.24 15.07 13.54
N LYS A 153 15.57 14.70 12.29
CA LYS A 153 16.10 15.65 11.30
C LYS A 153 15.10 16.77 10.99
N LEU A 154 13.83 16.43 10.89
CA LEU A 154 12.73 17.39 10.73
C LEU A 154 12.55 18.31 11.94
N LYS A 155 13.04 17.97 13.13
CA LYS A 155 13.02 18.89 14.30
C LYS A 155 14.24 19.81 14.34
N ASP A 156 15.32 19.47 13.63
CA ASP A 156 16.53 20.28 13.56
C ASP A 156 16.42 21.43 12.54
N GLU A 157 16.10 22.62 13.02
CA GLU A 157 15.90 23.82 12.20
C GLU A 157 17.11 24.25 11.37
N THR A 158 18.31 23.72 11.66
CA THR A 158 19.55 24.06 10.94
C THR A 158 19.70 23.32 9.60
N ILE A 159 18.94 22.24 9.39
CA ILE A 159 19.03 21.43 8.17
C ILE A 159 18.26 22.10 7.02
N ASP A 160 18.92 22.20 5.86
CA ASP A 160 18.34 22.74 4.63
C ASP A 160 17.09 21.96 4.18
N ARG A 161 16.09 22.71 3.71
CA ARG A 161 14.77 22.16 3.33
C ARG A 161 14.85 21.26 2.10
N LYS A 162 15.72 21.56 1.13
CA LYS A 162 15.88 20.73 -0.07
C LYS A 162 16.51 19.39 0.28
N VAL A 163 17.49 19.40 1.19
CA VAL A 163 18.11 18.17 1.73
C VAL A 163 17.08 17.32 2.48
N LEU A 164 16.24 17.95 3.32
CA LEU A 164 15.17 17.24 4.02
C LEU A 164 14.14 16.63 3.06
N ALA A 165 13.64 17.40 2.09
CA ALA A 165 12.64 16.94 1.13
C ALA A 165 13.16 15.78 0.26
N GLN A 166 14.45 15.78 -0.11
CA GLN A 166 15.07 14.66 -0.81
C GLN A 166 15.07 13.37 0.01
N GLY A 167 15.27 13.46 1.32
CA GLY A 167 15.23 12.31 2.23
C GLY A 167 13.85 11.64 2.36
N TYR A 168 12.79 12.24 1.82
CA TYR A 168 11.43 11.68 1.79
C TYR A 168 11.01 11.19 0.40
N LYS A 169 11.87 11.26 -0.62
CA LYS A 169 11.59 10.75 -1.98
C LYS A 169 11.77 9.23 -2.11
N HIS A 170 11.34 8.46 -1.11
CA HIS A 170 11.28 7.00 -1.25
C HIS A 170 10.02 6.65 -2.08
N GLN A 171 10.17 5.85 -3.13
CA GLN A 171 9.03 5.36 -3.91
C GLN A 171 8.45 4.11 -3.25
N ALA A 172 7.12 3.93 -3.39
CA ALA A 172 6.39 2.84 -2.77
C ALA A 172 6.76 1.48 -3.38
N HIS A 173 6.98 0.48 -2.52
CA HIS A 173 7.41 -0.89 -2.85
C HIS A 173 6.54 -1.63 -3.89
N LEU A 174 5.24 -1.31 -4.00
CA LEU A 174 4.32 -2.05 -4.89
C LEU A 174 4.39 -1.62 -6.36
N LYS A 175 5.00 -0.46 -6.69
CA LYS A 175 5.21 -0.10 -8.09
C LYS A 175 6.28 -1.01 -8.72
N GLU A 176 7.34 -1.31 -7.96
CA GLU A 176 8.46 -2.15 -8.39
C GLU A 176 8.09 -3.63 -8.53
N GLU A 177 7.12 -4.15 -7.77
CA GLU A 177 6.67 -5.54 -7.92
C GLU A 177 5.89 -5.80 -9.24
N CYS A 178 5.33 -4.77 -9.85
CA CYS A 178 4.50 -4.88 -11.06
C CYS A 178 5.19 -4.42 -12.35
N ASP A 179 6.33 -3.73 -12.24
CA ASP A 179 7.13 -3.28 -13.38
C ASP A 179 8.26 -4.32 -13.64
N GLU A 180 8.28 -4.96 -14.81
CA GLU A 180 9.28 -5.99 -15.18
C GLU A 180 10.73 -5.47 -15.24
N ASP A 181 10.93 -4.16 -15.19
CA ASP A 181 12.22 -3.51 -15.42
C ASP A 181 13.11 -3.35 -14.17
N ASP A 182 12.66 -3.71 -12.97
CA ASP A 182 13.45 -3.48 -11.74
C ASP A 182 13.45 -4.65 -10.74
N MET A 183 13.69 -5.87 -11.24
CA MET A 183 14.13 -7.01 -10.41
C MET A 183 15.59 -6.87 -9.93
N GLY A 184 16.10 -5.63 -9.84
CA GLY A 184 17.43 -5.27 -9.43
C GLY A 184 17.42 -4.46 -8.15
N PHE A 185 16.98 -5.04 -7.03
CA PHE A 185 17.35 -4.50 -5.72
C PHE A 185 18.88 -4.63 -5.56
N GLY A 186 19.57 -3.59 -6.00
CA GLY A 186 20.84 -3.16 -5.46
C GLY A 186 20.62 -2.82 -4.00
N LEU A 187 20.70 -3.85 -3.16
CA LEU A 187 20.94 -3.68 -1.75
C LEU A 187 22.25 -2.91 -1.61
N PHE A 188 22.14 -1.69 -1.08
CA PHE A 188 23.18 -0.87 -0.47
C PHE A 188 24.57 -1.53 -0.38
N ASP A 189 25.49 -1.05 -1.22
CA ASP A 189 26.91 -0.94 -0.85
C ASP A 189 27.16 0.46 -0.25
#